data_AF-A0A8X7ZL17-F1
#
_entry.id   AF-A0A8X7ZL17-F1
#
_cell.length_a   1.000
_cell.length_b   1.000
_cell.length_c   1.000
_cell.angle_alpha   90.00
_cell.angle_beta   90.00
_cell.angle_gamma   90.00
#
_symmetry.space_group_name_H-M   'P 1'
#
loop_
_entity.id
_entity.type
_entity.pdbx_description
1 polymer ?
#
loop_
_entity_poly.entity_id
_entity_poly.type
_entity_poly.pdbx_seq_one_letter_code
_entity_poly.pdbx_strand_id
1 'polypeptide(L)'
;MTKAELVLIPIPAGGHIVSAVEIAKLLVQRDDRLSTTIFIYPARNPVTTKYNESLAASTLPDRLRVIILPSAESSDTKPHNQFITSVYDGHKPLVREYVSKIKTQSELSPDSPQFAGFIFDAFATGLKDLANEFDVPWYAFSASDAAYLGCLLHLKALHDERGVDLSELGNSDAELEIPSLANSFPVKCLPLSSLEKETLPIVLEIAGGLTEAKGILINTFLELEPHAVKSLSNGKTPPVYPVGPIVKHEGNGRDVGSDGSKNYRDIMEWLDDQAPSSVLFLCFGSRRSFRSEQVKEIASALERSGHRFLWSLLKPSPSGQLKSPSDYENLQEVLPEGFLDRTAKIGKVIGWAPQVDILAHQAVGGFASHCGWNSILESVWFGVPIATWPLYAEQQFNAFYMVIELGLGVEIKMDYTMNFQGDDEIIVNADDIMKAIKHIMEEDKEIRKKVKEMSRISEKTLMPGGSSHSSLGRLIDDIIENLS
;
A
#
# COMPACT_ATOMS: atom_id res chain seq x y z
N MET A 1 -23.38 -11.92 -25.48
CA MET A 1 -21.97 -11.56 -25.22
C MET A 1 -21.49 -12.44 -24.09
N THR A 2 -20.29 -13.02 -24.19
CA THR A 2 -19.71 -13.89 -23.15
C THR A 2 -19.54 -13.10 -21.86
N LYS A 3 -20.12 -13.59 -20.77
CA LYS A 3 -19.91 -13.05 -19.41
C LYS A 3 -18.75 -13.80 -18.76
N ALA A 4 -17.99 -13.10 -17.94
CA ALA A 4 -16.76 -13.58 -17.34
C ALA A 4 -16.78 -13.35 -15.83
N GLU A 5 -16.29 -14.32 -15.05
CA GLU A 5 -16.05 -14.15 -13.61
C GLU A 5 -14.56 -14.25 -13.29
N LEU A 6 -14.06 -13.27 -12.56
CA LEU A 6 -12.70 -13.22 -12.04
C LEU A 6 -12.70 -13.45 -10.52
N VAL A 7 -11.74 -14.22 -10.03
CA VAL A 7 -11.51 -14.42 -8.60
C VAL A 7 -10.26 -13.66 -8.15
N LEU A 8 -10.42 -12.71 -7.23
CA LEU A 8 -9.34 -11.93 -6.65
C LEU A 8 -8.93 -12.50 -5.29
N ILE A 9 -7.62 -12.61 -5.06
CA ILE A 9 -7.05 -13.11 -3.79
C ILE A 9 -5.95 -12.15 -3.30
N PRO A 10 -6.29 -11.15 -2.48
CA PRO A 10 -5.32 -10.27 -1.82
C PRO A 10 -4.59 -10.98 -0.66
N ILE A 11 -3.43 -10.47 -0.27
CA ILE A 11 -2.78 -10.89 0.99
C ILE A 11 -3.54 -10.31 2.21
N PRO A 12 -3.46 -10.92 3.42
CA PRO A 12 -4.15 -10.46 4.64
C PRO A 12 -3.54 -9.17 5.24
N ALA A 13 -3.46 -8.10 4.46
CA ALA A 13 -2.94 -6.80 4.83
C ALA A 13 -3.93 -5.71 4.40
N GLY A 14 -4.24 -4.76 5.30
CA GLY A 14 -5.24 -3.71 5.03
C GLY A 14 -4.99 -2.97 3.72
N GLY A 15 -3.75 -2.57 3.43
CA GLY A 15 -3.41 -1.89 2.18
C GLY A 15 -3.68 -2.72 0.93
N HIS A 16 -3.51 -4.05 0.99
CA HIS A 16 -3.74 -4.93 -0.15
C HIS A 16 -5.23 -5.26 -0.32
N ILE A 17 -5.93 -5.52 0.79
CA ILE A 17 -7.37 -5.81 0.78
C ILE A 17 -8.15 -4.61 0.25
N VAL A 18 -7.86 -3.40 0.74
CA VAL A 18 -8.53 -2.17 0.29
C VAL A 18 -8.34 -1.98 -1.21
N SER A 19 -7.11 -2.03 -1.70
CA SER A 19 -6.82 -1.81 -3.12
C SER A 19 -7.41 -2.90 -4.03
N ALA A 20 -7.44 -4.17 -3.58
CA ALA A 20 -8.08 -5.26 -4.31
C ALA A 20 -9.61 -5.10 -4.41
N VAL A 21 -10.25 -4.62 -3.34
CA VAL A 21 -11.69 -4.31 -3.34
C VAL A 21 -12.01 -3.20 -4.33
N GLU A 22 -11.21 -2.13 -4.34
CA GLU A 22 -11.41 -1.03 -5.29
C GLU A 22 -11.14 -1.45 -6.75
N ILE A 23 -10.12 -2.29 -7.01
CA ILE A 23 -9.92 -2.90 -8.35
C ILE A 23 -11.14 -3.72 -8.78
N ALA A 24 -11.68 -4.55 -7.89
CA ALA A 24 -12.84 -5.38 -8.22
C ALA A 24 -14.06 -4.52 -8.58
N LYS A 25 -14.29 -3.42 -7.84
CA LYS A 25 -15.33 -2.42 -8.15
C LYS A 25 -15.08 -1.78 -9.51
N LEU A 26 -13.85 -1.35 -9.79
CA LEU A 26 -13.50 -0.73 -11.08
C LEU A 26 -13.72 -1.68 -12.26
N LEU A 27 -13.33 -2.95 -12.14
CA LEU A 27 -13.54 -3.95 -13.19
C LEU A 27 -15.02 -4.12 -13.53
N VAL A 28 -15.88 -4.30 -12.52
CA VAL A 28 -17.31 -4.48 -12.78
C VAL A 28 -17.96 -3.19 -13.27
N GLN A 29 -17.55 -2.01 -12.78
CA GLN A 29 -18.07 -0.73 -13.27
C GLN A 29 -17.67 -0.43 -14.72
N ARG A 30 -16.48 -0.90 -15.12
CA ARG A 30 -15.92 -0.61 -16.44
C ARG A 30 -16.56 -1.42 -17.55
N ASP A 31 -16.96 -2.67 -17.27
CA ASP A 31 -17.52 -3.57 -18.28
C ASP A 31 -18.64 -4.45 -17.71
N ASP A 32 -19.81 -4.41 -18.34
CA ASP A 32 -21.01 -5.16 -17.94
C ASP A 32 -20.90 -6.68 -18.09
N ARG A 33 -19.89 -7.16 -18.80
CA ARG A 33 -19.61 -8.59 -18.98
C ARG A 33 -18.89 -9.20 -17.79
N LEU A 34 -18.25 -8.39 -16.94
CA LEU A 34 -17.43 -8.88 -15.84
C LEU A 34 -18.19 -9.04 -14.53
N SER A 35 -17.94 -10.13 -13.83
CA SER A 35 -18.27 -10.32 -12.42
C SER A 35 -16.97 -10.55 -11.65
N THR A 36 -16.93 -10.15 -10.39
CA THR A 36 -15.75 -10.34 -9.53
C THR A 36 -16.15 -10.98 -8.21
N THR A 37 -15.35 -11.94 -7.77
CA THR A 37 -15.41 -12.52 -6.43
C THR A 37 -14.08 -12.25 -5.73
N ILE A 38 -14.11 -11.71 -4.51
CA ILE A 38 -12.91 -11.51 -3.70
C ILE A 38 -12.93 -12.44 -2.50
N PHE A 39 -11.85 -13.18 -2.29
CA PHE A 39 -11.62 -13.93 -1.05
C PHE A 39 -10.79 -13.12 -0.07
N ILE A 40 -11.40 -12.74 1.05
CA ILE A 40 -10.74 -11.96 2.09
C ILE A 40 -10.42 -12.87 3.26
N TYR A 41 -9.14 -13.00 3.55
CA TYR A 41 -8.66 -13.70 4.73
C TYR A 41 -8.92 -12.87 5.99
N PRO A 42 -9.25 -13.51 7.13
CA PRO A 42 -9.28 -12.84 8.41
C PRO A 42 -7.94 -12.17 8.67
N ALA A 43 -7.98 -10.85 8.86
CA ALA A 43 -6.80 -10.11 9.21
C ALA A 43 -6.51 -10.24 10.71
N ARG A 44 -5.23 -10.23 11.08
CA ARG A 44 -4.79 -10.16 12.48
C ARG A 44 -4.96 -8.77 13.09
N ASN A 45 -5.19 -7.76 12.24
CA ASN A 45 -5.33 -6.38 12.67
C ASN A 45 -6.79 -6.05 12.95
N PRO A 46 -7.17 -5.65 14.18
CA PRO A 46 -8.54 -5.26 14.52
C PRO A 46 -9.13 -4.18 13.60
N VAL A 47 -8.32 -3.26 13.10
CA VAL A 47 -8.74 -2.25 12.13
C VAL A 47 -9.11 -2.89 10.79
N THR A 48 -8.28 -3.80 10.29
CA THR A 48 -8.58 -4.55 9.07
C THR A 48 -9.73 -5.54 9.28
N THR A 49 -9.91 -6.11 10.47
CA THR A 49 -11.08 -6.91 10.81
C THR A 49 -12.35 -6.09 10.75
N LYS A 50 -12.37 -4.90 11.38
CA LYS A 50 -13.48 -3.96 11.28
C LYS A 50 -13.73 -3.51 9.83
N TYR A 51 -12.69 -3.37 9.01
CA TYR A 51 -12.84 -3.13 7.57
C TYR A 51 -13.62 -4.25 6.90
N ASN A 52 -13.18 -5.48 7.10
CA ASN A 52 -13.81 -6.66 6.51
C ASN A 52 -15.28 -6.78 6.95
N GLU A 53 -15.56 -6.54 8.24
CA GLU A 53 -16.93 -6.51 8.78
C GLU A 53 -17.78 -5.40 8.13
N SER A 54 -17.23 -4.19 8.00
CA SER A 54 -17.93 -3.08 7.34
C SER A 54 -18.21 -3.36 5.87
N LEU A 55 -17.30 -4.05 5.19
CA LEU A 55 -17.44 -4.43 3.80
C LEU A 55 -18.52 -5.48 3.62
N ALA A 56 -18.60 -6.47 4.52
CA ALA A 56 -19.68 -7.47 4.51
C ALA A 56 -21.06 -6.85 4.77
N ALA A 57 -21.12 -5.76 5.53
CA ALA A 57 -22.36 -5.01 5.78
C ALA A 57 -22.71 -3.98 4.68
N SER A 58 -21.76 -3.68 3.77
CA SER A 58 -21.94 -2.65 2.75
C SER A 58 -22.78 -3.11 1.57
N THR A 59 -23.47 -2.17 0.91
CA THR A 59 -24.12 -2.44 -0.38
C THR A 59 -23.06 -2.44 -1.47
N LEU A 60 -22.75 -3.62 -2.00
CA LEU A 60 -21.82 -3.80 -3.11
C LEU A 60 -22.57 -3.85 -4.45
N PRO A 61 -21.91 -3.54 -5.59
CA PRO A 61 -22.47 -3.81 -6.90
C PRO A 61 -22.95 -5.26 -7.03
N ASP A 62 -24.07 -5.51 -7.70
CA ASP A 62 -24.66 -6.87 -7.84
C ASP A 62 -23.70 -7.91 -8.45
N ARG A 63 -22.72 -7.44 -9.24
CA ARG A 63 -21.70 -8.25 -9.91
C ARG A 63 -20.40 -8.41 -9.11
N LEU A 64 -20.33 -7.86 -7.90
CA LEU A 64 -19.21 -7.98 -6.97
C LEU A 64 -19.62 -8.79 -5.74
N ARG A 65 -18.88 -9.84 -5.46
CA ARG A 65 -19.09 -10.67 -4.27
C ARG A 65 -17.86 -10.72 -3.39
N VAL A 66 -18.06 -10.59 -2.09
CA VAL A 66 -17.00 -10.69 -1.09
C VAL A 66 -17.26 -11.92 -0.23
N ILE A 67 -16.27 -12.81 -0.16
CA ILE A 67 -16.27 -13.99 0.71
C ILE A 67 -15.21 -13.78 1.78
N ILE A 68 -15.63 -13.61 3.03
CA ILE A 68 -14.73 -13.63 4.17
C ILE A 68 -14.49 -15.09 4.56
N LEU A 69 -13.23 -15.52 4.49
CA LEU A 69 -12.81 -16.86 4.86
C LEU A 69 -12.84 -17.05 6.39
N PRO A 70 -13.07 -18.28 6.90
CA PRO A 70 -12.99 -18.56 8.33
C PRO A 70 -11.57 -18.37 8.86
N SER A 71 -11.42 -18.14 10.17
CA SER A 71 -10.08 -18.12 10.78
C SER A 71 -9.52 -19.54 10.86
N ALA A 72 -8.34 -19.79 10.30
CA ALA A 72 -7.68 -21.09 10.44
C ALA A 72 -7.09 -21.22 11.85
N GLU A 73 -7.63 -22.14 12.65
CA GLU A 73 -7.30 -22.39 14.07
C GLU A 73 -5.81 -22.71 14.34
N SER A 74 -4.99 -22.95 13.31
CA SER A 74 -3.59 -23.44 13.44
C SER A 74 -2.50 -22.45 13.01
N SER A 75 -2.83 -21.20 12.67
CA SER A 75 -1.86 -20.24 12.12
C SER A 75 -1.19 -19.31 13.15
N ASP A 76 -1.68 -19.26 14.39
CA ASP A 76 -1.32 -18.24 15.38
C ASP A 76 0.08 -18.35 16.00
N THR A 77 0.80 -19.45 15.78
CA THR A 77 2.14 -19.68 16.36
C THR A 77 3.29 -19.60 15.35
N LYS A 78 3.00 -19.40 14.05
CA LYS A 78 4.04 -19.40 13.01
C LYS A 78 4.71 -18.03 12.82
N PRO A 79 6.02 -17.98 12.53
CA PRO A 79 6.73 -16.77 12.13
C PRO A 79 6.05 -16.06 10.93
N HIS A 80 6.17 -14.73 10.85
CA HIS A 80 5.47 -13.90 9.85
C HIS A 80 5.76 -14.34 8.39
N ASN A 81 6.98 -14.77 8.09
CA ASN A 81 7.38 -15.25 6.76
C ASN A 81 6.69 -16.57 6.35
N GLN A 82 6.21 -17.38 7.30
CA GLN A 82 5.46 -18.62 7.05
C GLN A 82 3.95 -18.45 7.17
N PHE A 83 3.49 -17.33 7.75
CA PHE A 83 2.07 -17.07 7.97
C PHE A 83 1.29 -17.00 6.67
N ILE A 84 1.75 -16.18 5.70
CA ILE A 84 1.03 -15.96 4.44
C ILE A 84 0.86 -17.28 3.67
N THR A 85 1.93 -18.05 3.49
CA THR A 85 1.86 -19.37 2.84
C THR A 85 0.93 -20.33 3.58
N SER A 86 1.00 -20.39 4.91
CA SER A 86 0.12 -21.26 5.70
C SER A 86 -1.36 -20.86 5.63
N VAL A 87 -1.64 -19.56 5.56
CA VAL A 87 -3.00 -19.03 5.37
C VAL A 87 -3.51 -19.45 4.00
N TYR A 88 -2.70 -19.33 2.95
CA TYR A 88 -3.10 -19.77 1.62
C TYR A 88 -3.35 -21.27 1.54
N ASP A 89 -2.43 -22.09 2.02
CA ASP A 89 -2.56 -23.54 1.96
C ASP A 89 -3.80 -24.05 2.73
N GLY A 90 -4.11 -23.44 3.88
CA GLY A 90 -5.29 -23.79 4.67
C GLY A 90 -6.62 -23.49 3.97
N HIS A 91 -6.66 -22.52 3.06
CA HIS A 91 -7.91 -22.07 2.41
C HIS A 91 -8.01 -22.42 0.93
N LYS A 92 -6.94 -22.93 0.30
CA LYS A 92 -6.96 -23.51 -1.06
C LYS A 92 -8.18 -24.41 -1.31
N PRO A 93 -8.60 -25.31 -0.37
CA PRO A 93 -9.79 -26.14 -0.57
C PRO A 93 -11.09 -25.37 -0.77
N LEU A 94 -11.30 -24.25 -0.05
CA LEU A 94 -12.51 -23.44 -0.16
C LEU A 94 -12.56 -22.68 -1.48
N VAL A 95 -11.41 -22.13 -1.92
CA VAL A 95 -11.30 -21.47 -3.23
C VAL A 95 -11.55 -22.49 -4.34
N ARG A 96 -10.97 -23.69 -4.24
CA ARG A 96 -11.18 -24.80 -5.18
C ARG A 96 -12.65 -25.19 -5.29
N GLU A 97 -13.32 -25.40 -4.15
CA GLU A 97 -14.74 -25.75 -4.14
C GLU A 97 -15.59 -24.67 -4.83
N TYR A 98 -15.27 -23.39 -4.57
CA TYR A 98 -15.98 -22.28 -5.19
C TYR A 98 -15.79 -22.24 -6.71
N VAL A 99 -14.56 -22.36 -7.18
CA VAL A 99 -14.25 -22.33 -8.62
C VAL A 99 -14.86 -23.51 -9.36
N SER A 100 -14.82 -24.71 -8.76
CA SER A 100 -15.52 -25.89 -9.32
C SER A 100 -17.02 -25.64 -9.50
N LYS A 101 -17.68 -24.98 -8.53
CA LYS A 101 -19.10 -24.63 -8.64
C LYS A 101 -19.37 -23.68 -9.80
N ILE A 102 -18.56 -22.63 -9.99
CA ILE A 102 -18.72 -21.70 -11.11
C ILE A 102 -18.56 -22.43 -12.44
N LYS A 103 -17.50 -23.24 -12.60
CA LYS A 103 -17.25 -23.98 -13.85
C LYS A 103 -18.44 -24.90 -14.18
N THR A 104 -18.92 -25.69 -13.21
CA THR A 104 -20.11 -26.53 -13.39
C THR A 104 -21.36 -25.71 -13.73
N GLN A 105 -21.57 -24.54 -13.11
CA GLN A 105 -22.72 -23.67 -13.43
C GLN A 105 -22.63 -23.10 -14.85
N SER A 106 -21.43 -22.75 -15.32
CA SER A 106 -21.21 -22.26 -16.69
C SER A 106 -21.44 -23.33 -17.75
N GLU A 107 -21.13 -24.60 -17.44
CA GLU A 107 -21.41 -25.75 -18.31
C GLU A 107 -22.91 -26.05 -18.40
N LEU A 108 -23.65 -25.85 -17.29
CA LEU A 108 -25.08 -26.13 -17.20
C LEU A 108 -25.97 -25.00 -17.76
N SER A 109 -25.48 -23.76 -17.78
CA SER A 109 -26.25 -22.60 -18.24
C SER A 109 -25.39 -21.65 -19.09
N PRO A 110 -25.70 -21.50 -20.39
CA PRO A 110 -24.95 -20.62 -21.30
C PRO A 110 -24.99 -19.13 -20.92
N ASP A 111 -25.96 -18.71 -20.09
CA ASP A 111 -26.12 -17.33 -19.64
C ASP A 111 -25.31 -17.02 -18.36
N SER A 112 -24.75 -18.05 -17.71
CA SER A 112 -23.88 -17.92 -16.55
C SER A 112 -22.49 -17.40 -16.94
N PRO A 113 -21.84 -16.61 -16.08
CA PRO A 113 -20.45 -16.21 -16.30
C PRO A 113 -19.51 -17.42 -16.42
N GLN A 114 -18.62 -17.40 -17.41
CA GLN A 114 -17.51 -18.35 -17.50
C GLN A 114 -16.39 -17.92 -16.55
N PHE A 115 -15.73 -18.87 -15.91
CA PHE A 115 -14.60 -18.56 -15.05
C PHE A 115 -13.39 -18.15 -15.90
N ALA A 116 -13.01 -16.87 -15.81
CA ALA A 116 -11.97 -16.25 -16.63
C ALA A 116 -10.58 -16.32 -16.04
N GLY A 117 -10.47 -16.75 -14.77
CA GLY A 117 -9.20 -16.93 -14.09
C GLY A 117 -9.07 -16.09 -12.83
N PHE A 118 -7.83 -15.99 -12.38
CA PHE A 118 -7.51 -15.39 -11.10
C PHE A 118 -6.78 -14.05 -11.24
N ILE A 119 -6.97 -13.17 -10.27
CA ILE A 119 -6.08 -12.04 -9.99
C ILE A 119 -5.51 -12.26 -8.59
N PHE A 120 -4.26 -12.70 -8.53
CA PHE A 120 -3.55 -12.86 -7.27
C PHE A 120 -2.84 -11.57 -6.90
N ASP A 121 -2.70 -11.31 -5.60
CA ASP A 121 -1.75 -10.31 -5.14
C ASP A 121 -0.34 -10.61 -5.69
N ALA A 122 0.43 -9.57 -6.01
CA ALA A 122 1.80 -9.72 -6.48
C ALA A 122 2.70 -10.50 -5.50
N PHE A 123 2.38 -10.50 -4.20
CA PHE A 123 3.09 -11.27 -3.17
C PHE A 123 2.47 -12.66 -2.92
N ALA A 124 1.50 -13.09 -3.72
CA ALA A 124 0.79 -14.37 -3.60
C ALA A 124 1.01 -15.30 -4.82
N THR A 125 2.14 -15.19 -5.51
CA THR A 125 2.44 -15.97 -6.73
C THR A 125 2.45 -17.49 -6.49
N GLY A 126 2.72 -17.95 -5.26
CA GLY A 126 2.60 -19.36 -4.87
C GLY A 126 1.19 -19.96 -4.97
N LEU A 127 0.17 -19.14 -5.27
CA LEU A 127 -1.19 -19.61 -5.58
C LEU A 127 -1.36 -20.04 -7.04
N LYS A 128 -0.35 -19.89 -7.90
CA LYS A 128 -0.40 -20.27 -9.33
C LYS A 128 -0.85 -21.71 -9.57
N ASP A 129 -0.57 -22.64 -8.65
CA ASP A 129 -1.01 -24.03 -8.75
C ASP A 129 -2.55 -24.16 -8.78
N LEU A 130 -3.29 -23.25 -8.15
CA LEU A 130 -4.75 -23.21 -8.26
C LEU A 130 -5.17 -22.87 -9.69
N ALA A 131 -4.50 -21.92 -10.35
CA ALA A 131 -4.80 -21.57 -11.74
C ALA A 131 -4.49 -22.72 -12.68
N ASN A 132 -3.34 -23.38 -12.47
CA ASN A 132 -2.90 -24.56 -13.24
C ASN A 132 -3.87 -25.75 -13.08
N GLU A 133 -4.41 -25.97 -11.87
CA GLU A 133 -5.39 -27.05 -11.61
C GLU A 133 -6.66 -26.92 -12.46
N PHE A 134 -7.09 -25.69 -12.73
CA PHE A 134 -8.30 -25.41 -13.50
C PHE A 134 -8.02 -25.07 -14.97
N ASP A 135 -6.77 -25.09 -15.41
CA ASP A 135 -6.33 -24.69 -16.76
C ASP A 135 -6.86 -23.31 -17.17
N VAL A 136 -6.66 -22.32 -16.28
CA VAL A 136 -7.09 -20.92 -16.50
C VAL A 136 -5.92 -19.96 -16.33
N PRO A 137 -5.95 -18.77 -16.99
CA PRO A 137 -4.91 -17.78 -16.76
C PRO A 137 -4.99 -17.20 -15.35
N TRP A 138 -3.87 -16.64 -14.91
CA TRP A 138 -3.83 -15.79 -13.71
C TRP A 138 -3.04 -14.52 -13.99
N TYR A 139 -3.46 -13.45 -13.33
CA TYR A 139 -2.86 -12.13 -13.39
C TYR A 139 -2.36 -11.76 -11.99
N ALA A 140 -1.31 -10.95 -11.92
CA ALA A 140 -0.85 -10.36 -10.67
C ALA A 140 -1.43 -8.95 -10.50
N PHE A 141 -1.80 -8.59 -9.27
CA PHE A 141 -2.10 -7.22 -8.88
C PHE A 141 -1.06 -6.73 -7.88
N SER A 142 -0.26 -5.76 -8.29
CA SER A 142 0.69 -5.05 -7.44
C SER A 142 0.01 -3.85 -6.79
N ALA A 143 -0.14 -3.90 -5.48
CA ALA A 143 -0.49 -2.75 -4.65
C ALA A 143 0.71 -1.83 -4.34
N SER A 144 1.90 -2.14 -4.89
CA SER A 144 3.11 -1.30 -4.87
C SER A 144 3.37 -0.72 -6.28
N ASP A 145 4.38 0.16 -6.39
CA ASP A 145 4.74 0.87 -7.61
C ASP A 145 5.46 0.03 -8.68
N ALA A 146 5.53 0.57 -9.90
CA ALA A 146 6.19 -0.09 -11.02
C ALA A 146 7.71 -0.11 -10.87
N ALA A 147 8.31 0.92 -10.27
CA ALA A 147 9.74 0.99 -10.04
C ALA A 147 10.24 -0.13 -9.12
N TYR A 148 9.50 -0.43 -8.05
CA TYR A 148 9.79 -1.50 -7.10
C TYR A 148 9.58 -2.87 -7.72
N LEU A 149 8.52 -3.05 -8.52
CA LEU A 149 8.35 -4.28 -9.31
C LEU A 149 9.55 -4.53 -10.22
N GLY A 150 10.04 -3.49 -10.90
CA GLY A 150 11.26 -3.55 -11.72
C GLY A 150 12.50 -3.90 -10.89
N CYS A 151 12.62 -3.34 -9.68
CA CYS A 151 13.66 -3.67 -8.72
C CYS A 151 13.63 -5.16 -8.34
N LEU A 152 12.47 -5.71 -7.97
CA LEU A 152 12.32 -7.12 -7.62
C LEU A 152 12.77 -8.06 -8.74
N LEU A 153 12.34 -7.79 -9.97
CA LEU A 153 12.75 -8.57 -11.15
C LEU A 153 14.24 -8.43 -11.42
N HIS A 154 14.82 -7.24 -11.21
CA HIS A 154 16.24 -7.02 -11.39
C HIS A 154 17.08 -7.74 -10.33
N LEU A 155 16.69 -7.70 -9.06
CA LEU A 155 17.37 -8.42 -7.98
C LEU A 155 17.40 -9.93 -8.25
N LYS A 156 16.29 -10.49 -8.75
CA LYS A 156 16.25 -11.88 -9.20
C LYS A 156 17.24 -12.14 -10.35
N ALA A 157 17.30 -11.27 -11.35
CA ALA A 157 18.26 -11.42 -12.44
C ALA A 157 19.72 -11.33 -11.97
N LEU A 158 20.04 -10.45 -11.01
CA LEU A 158 21.37 -10.37 -10.40
C LEU A 158 21.73 -11.67 -9.67
N HIS A 159 20.81 -12.24 -8.91
CA HIS A 159 21.00 -13.50 -8.22
C HIS A 159 21.20 -14.66 -9.20
N ASP A 160 20.25 -14.85 -10.14
CA ASP A 160 20.22 -16.04 -11.00
C ASP A 160 21.22 -15.99 -12.16
N GLU A 161 21.39 -14.83 -12.81
CA GLU A 161 22.20 -14.68 -14.02
C GLU A 161 23.66 -14.27 -13.70
N ARG A 162 23.88 -13.57 -12.58
CA ARG A 162 25.21 -13.03 -12.21
C ARG A 162 25.79 -13.62 -10.93
N GLY A 163 25.05 -14.45 -10.20
CA GLY A 163 25.51 -15.09 -8.96
C GLY A 163 25.82 -14.10 -7.84
N VAL A 164 25.17 -12.93 -7.82
CA VAL A 164 25.36 -11.94 -6.76
C VAL A 164 24.69 -12.42 -5.48
N ASP A 165 25.45 -12.53 -4.39
CA ASP A 165 24.87 -12.73 -3.06
C ASP A 165 24.35 -11.40 -2.52
N LEU A 166 23.04 -11.18 -2.67
CA LEU A 166 22.37 -9.97 -2.20
C LEU A 166 22.49 -9.80 -0.68
N SER A 167 22.67 -10.89 0.08
CA SER A 167 22.80 -10.81 1.54
C SER A 167 24.13 -10.24 2.02
N GLU A 168 25.16 -10.30 1.19
CA GLU A 168 26.46 -9.68 1.48
C GLU A 168 26.45 -8.17 1.24
N LEU A 169 25.47 -7.66 0.46
CA LEU A 169 25.37 -6.23 0.15
C LEU A 169 24.88 -5.38 1.33
N GLY A 170 24.10 -5.98 2.25
CA GLY A 170 23.37 -5.23 3.28
C GLY A 170 24.23 -4.41 4.27
N ASN A 171 25.52 -4.70 4.38
CA ASN A 171 26.46 -3.97 5.23
C ASN A 171 27.40 -3.03 4.46
N SER A 172 27.08 -2.71 3.20
CA SER A 172 27.92 -1.89 2.33
C SER A 172 27.26 -0.56 1.98
N ASP A 173 28.09 0.46 1.73
CA ASP A 173 27.67 1.72 1.10
C ASP A 173 27.55 1.59 -0.43
N ALA A 174 27.28 0.39 -0.93
CA ALA A 174 27.18 0.14 -2.36
C ALA A 174 25.91 0.75 -2.94
N GLU A 175 25.98 1.05 -4.24
CA GLU A 175 24.84 1.49 -5.04
C GLU A 175 24.59 0.48 -6.17
N LEU A 176 23.33 0.34 -6.56
CA LEU A 176 22.88 -0.55 -7.62
C LEU A 176 22.31 0.26 -8.79
N GLU A 177 22.67 -0.13 -10.00
CA GLU A 177 22.06 0.37 -11.23
C GLU A 177 20.81 -0.45 -11.54
N ILE A 178 19.65 0.03 -11.06
CA ILE A 178 18.38 -0.67 -11.24
C ILE A 178 17.71 -0.15 -12.52
N PRO A 179 17.38 -1.00 -13.50
CA PRO A 179 16.84 -0.56 -14.80
C PRO A 179 15.53 0.23 -14.74
N SER A 180 14.78 0.14 -13.63
CA SER A 180 13.54 0.88 -13.40
C SER A 180 13.74 2.23 -12.70
N LEU A 181 14.98 2.62 -12.40
CA LEU A 181 15.34 3.89 -11.79
C LEU A 181 16.29 4.67 -12.72
N ALA A 182 16.20 6.00 -12.69
CA ALA A 182 17.11 6.84 -13.46
C ALA A 182 18.41 7.16 -12.70
N ASN A 183 18.41 7.05 -11.37
CA ASN A 183 19.53 7.32 -10.50
C ASN A 183 20.05 6.03 -9.83
N SER A 184 21.34 6.02 -9.51
CA SER A 184 21.97 4.95 -8.73
C SER A 184 21.27 4.77 -7.39
N PHE A 185 20.96 3.51 -7.05
CA PHE A 185 20.13 3.17 -5.90
C PHE A 185 20.96 2.70 -4.71
N PRO A 186 20.95 3.39 -3.56
CA PRO A 186 21.70 2.96 -2.38
C PRO A 186 21.17 1.63 -1.84
N VAL A 187 22.05 0.65 -1.64
CA VAL A 187 21.67 -0.68 -1.12
C VAL A 187 20.99 -0.58 0.25
N LYS A 188 21.38 0.39 1.08
CA LYS A 188 20.75 0.65 2.38
C LYS A 188 19.27 1.05 2.31
N CYS A 189 18.78 1.46 1.13
CA CYS A 189 17.37 1.74 0.89
C CYS A 189 16.61 0.53 0.34
N LEU A 190 17.27 -0.62 0.12
CA LEU A 190 16.57 -1.86 -0.19
C LEU A 190 15.73 -2.33 1.01
N PRO A 191 14.59 -2.98 0.76
CA PRO A 191 13.85 -3.69 1.79
C PRO A 191 14.77 -4.68 2.52
N LEU A 192 14.71 -4.73 3.85
CA LEU A 192 15.46 -5.74 4.64
C LEU A 192 15.19 -7.17 4.15
N SER A 193 13.95 -7.44 3.71
CA SER A 193 13.57 -8.76 3.18
C SER A 193 14.34 -9.17 1.91
N SER A 194 14.94 -8.22 1.20
CA SER A 194 15.75 -8.45 0.01
C SER A 194 17.23 -8.67 0.33
N LEU A 195 17.62 -8.56 1.61
CA LEU A 195 19.01 -8.65 2.08
C LEU A 195 19.19 -9.75 3.14
N GLU A 196 18.16 -10.13 3.88
CA GLU A 196 18.26 -11.17 4.90
C GLU A 196 18.19 -12.58 4.30
N LYS A 197 19.08 -13.50 4.71
CA LYS A 197 19.15 -14.87 4.18
C LYS A 197 17.86 -15.66 4.39
N GLU A 198 17.13 -15.36 5.45
CA GLU A 198 15.90 -16.05 5.84
C GLU A 198 14.68 -15.63 5.00
N THR A 199 14.70 -14.44 4.40
CA THR A 199 13.55 -13.87 3.68
C THR A 199 13.82 -13.67 2.19
N LEU A 200 15.09 -13.51 1.80
CA LEU A 200 15.51 -13.37 0.40
C LEU A 200 14.97 -14.48 -0.53
N PRO A 201 14.99 -15.79 -0.17
CA PRO A 201 14.42 -16.83 -1.03
C PRO A 201 12.95 -16.60 -1.37
N ILE A 202 12.16 -16.07 -0.44
CA ILE A 202 10.74 -15.77 -0.63
C ILE A 202 10.59 -14.62 -1.63
N VAL A 203 11.41 -13.57 -1.51
CA VAL A 203 11.43 -12.43 -2.44
C VAL A 203 11.80 -12.89 -3.86
N LEU A 204 12.80 -13.76 -4.00
CA LEU A 204 13.23 -14.32 -5.29
C LEU A 204 12.17 -15.25 -5.91
N GLU A 205 11.45 -16.02 -5.09
CA GLU A 205 10.33 -16.85 -5.52
C GLU A 205 9.16 -15.99 -6.02
N ILE A 206 8.82 -14.92 -5.30
CA ILE A 206 7.80 -13.94 -5.71
C ILE A 206 8.19 -13.32 -7.07
N ALA A 207 9.41 -12.80 -7.18
CA ALA A 207 9.91 -12.21 -8.42
C ALA A 207 9.90 -13.21 -9.59
N GLY A 208 10.18 -14.49 -9.33
CA GLY A 208 10.09 -15.54 -10.34
C GLY A 208 8.66 -15.86 -10.75
N GLY A 209 7.76 -16.02 -9.78
CA GLY A 209 6.36 -16.29 -10.09
C GLY A 209 5.70 -15.17 -10.89
N LEU A 210 6.09 -13.91 -10.67
CA LEU A 210 5.58 -12.76 -11.43
C LEU A 210 5.85 -12.86 -12.93
N THR A 211 6.93 -13.53 -13.37
CA THR A 211 7.22 -13.71 -14.80
C THR A 211 6.35 -14.78 -15.47
N GLU A 212 5.67 -15.62 -14.67
CA GLU A 212 4.73 -16.65 -15.13
C GLU A 212 3.29 -16.14 -15.22
N ALA A 213 3.01 -14.92 -14.73
CA ALA A 213 1.69 -14.31 -14.83
C ALA A 213 1.32 -14.02 -16.29
N LYS A 214 0.04 -14.11 -16.63
CA LYS A 214 -0.47 -13.69 -17.96
C LYS A 214 -0.35 -12.18 -18.16
N GLY A 215 -0.38 -11.41 -17.07
CA GLY A 215 -0.22 -9.97 -17.04
C GLY A 215 -0.18 -9.43 -15.61
N ILE A 216 0.33 -8.21 -15.44
CA ILE A 216 0.52 -7.58 -14.13
C ILE A 216 -0.20 -6.23 -14.10
N LEU A 217 -1.25 -6.14 -13.30
CA LEU A 217 -1.90 -4.89 -12.95
C LEU A 217 -1.08 -4.19 -11.88
N ILE A 218 -0.85 -2.89 -12.01
CA ILE A 218 -0.05 -2.11 -11.06
C ILE A 218 -0.88 -0.91 -10.62
N ASN A 219 -0.98 -0.68 -9.32
CA ASN A 219 -1.63 0.49 -8.75
C ASN A 219 -0.76 1.76 -8.95
N THR A 220 -0.58 2.16 -10.20
CA THR A 220 0.16 3.36 -10.60
C THR A 220 -0.40 3.88 -11.93
N PHE A 221 0.09 5.03 -12.39
CA PHE A 221 -0.28 5.61 -13.68
C PHE A 221 0.97 6.02 -14.47
N LEU A 222 0.86 5.98 -15.79
CA LEU A 222 2.00 6.15 -16.70
C LEU A 222 2.75 7.46 -16.49
N GLU A 223 2.03 8.53 -16.19
CA GLU A 223 2.60 9.87 -16.00
C GLU A 223 3.37 10.03 -14.68
N LEU A 224 3.10 9.18 -13.68
CA LEU A 224 3.87 9.14 -12.42
C LEU A 224 5.20 8.42 -12.61
N GLU A 225 5.15 7.26 -13.29
CA GLU A 225 6.28 6.35 -13.42
C GLU A 225 6.66 6.02 -14.87
N PRO A 226 6.87 7.01 -15.76
CA PRO A 226 7.03 6.75 -17.19
C PRO A 226 8.30 5.93 -17.49
N HIS A 227 9.37 6.15 -16.72
CA HIS A 227 10.62 5.40 -16.86
C HIS A 227 10.45 3.94 -16.44
N ALA A 228 9.92 3.69 -15.24
CA ALA A 228 9.75 2.35 -14.70
C ALA A 228 8.74 1.51 -15.50
N VAL A 229 7.60 2.09 -15.91
CA VAL A 229 6.64 1.38 -16.75
C VAL A 229 7.26 0.99 -18.09
N LYS A 230 8.08 1.88 -18.68
CA LYS A 230 8.79 1.58 -19.94
C LYS A 230 9.86 0.51 -19.76
N SER A 231 10.61 0.51 -18.65
CA SER A 231 11.67 -0.48 -18.40
C SER A 231 11.13 -1.90 -18.23
N LEU A 232 9.87 -2.04 -17.80
CA LEU A 232 9.17 -3.32 -17.72
C LEU A 232 8.79 -3.89 -19.10
N SER A 233 8.77 -3.07 -20.16
CA SER A 233 8.50 -3.54 -21.53
C SER A 233 9.77 -4.10 -22.20
N ASN A 234 10.37 -5.12 -21.59
CA ASN A 234 11.69 -5.67 -21.96
C ASN A 234 11.64 -7.04 -22.66
N GLY A 235 10.45 -7.59 -22.93
CA GLY A 235 10.24 -8.89 -23.57
C GLY A 235 10.41 -10.11 -22.66
N LYS A 236 10.89 -9.93 -21.42
CA LYS A 236 10.93 -10.97 -20.37
C LYS A 236 9.78 -10.82 -19.38
N THR A 237 9.40 -9.59 -19.04
CA THR A 237 8.29 -9.30 -18.14
C THR A 237 6.95 -9.44 -18.88
N PRO A 238 5.91 -10.04 -18.26
CA PRO A 238 4.57 -10.06 -18.81
C PRO A 238 4.03 -8.65 -19.10
N PRO A 239 2.97 -8.51 -19.92
CA PRO A 239 2.30 -7.24 -20.13
C PRO A 239 1.92 -6.57 -18.80
N VAL A 240 2.27 -5.29 -18.66
CA VAL A 240 1.95 -4.50 -17.48
C VAL A 240 0.80 -3.53 -17.76
N TYR A 241 -0.07 -3.36 -16.78
CA TYR A 241 -1.24 -2.49 -16.84
C TYR A 241 -1.22 -1.53 -15.66
N PRO A 242 -0.67 -0.31 -15.84
CA PRO A 242 -0.87 0.77 -14.88
C PRO A 242 -2.36 1.11 -14.84
N VAL A 243 -3.02 0.92 -13.70
CA VAL A 243 -4.48 1.07 -13.55
C VAL A 243 -4.86 2.02 -12.41
N GLY A 244 -3.87 2.64 -11.76
CA GLY A 244 -4.05 3.57 -10.65
C GLY A 244 -4.22 5.04 -11.07
N PRO A 245 -4.23 5.98 -10.11
CA PRO A 245 -4.21 5.71 -8.68
C PRO A 245 -5.56 5.12 -8.22
N ILE A 246 -5.51 3.97 -7.57
CA ILE A 246 -6.66 3.38 -6.88
C ILE A 246 -6.55 3.82 -5.43
N VAL A 247 -7.25 4.91 -5.14
CA VAL A 247 -7.39 5.50 -3.81
C VAL A 247 -8.87 5.46 -3.43
N LYS A 248 -9.13 5.44 -2.14
CA LYS A 248 -10.51 5.53 -1.65
C LYS A 248 -11.00 6.97 -1.83
N HIS A 249 -12.11 7.15 -2.56
CA HIS A 249 -12.66 8.48 -2.86
C HIS A 249 -13.63 8.97 -1.77
N GLU A 250 -13.72 10.30 -1.60
CA GLU A 250 -14.75 10.95 -0.79
C GLU A 250 -16.15 10.42 -1.16
N GLY A 251 -16.89 9.94 -0.17
CA GLY A 251 -18.27 9.46 -0.35
C GLY A 251 -18.44 7.95 -0.64
N ASN A 252 -17.37 7.20 -0.95
CA ASN A 252 -17.44 5.75 -1.22
C ASN A 252 -17.37 4.88 0.05
N GLY A 253 -18.02 5.33 1.12
CA GLY A 253 -17.98 4.72 2.45
C GLY A 253 -16.74 5.21 3.21
N ARG A 254 -16.95 5.77 4.41
CA ARG A 254 -15.87 6.42 5.16
C ARG A 254 -14.84 5.41 5.70
N ASP A 255 -13.67 5.85 6.17
CA ASP A 255 -12.66 4.98 6.77
C ASP A 255 -13.16 4.17 7.97
N VAL A 256 -12.55 3.03 8.20
CA VAL A 256 -12.95 2.17 9.31
C VAL A 256 -12.63 2.88 10.61
N GLY A 257 -13.67 3.20 11.40
CA GLY A 257 -13.57 4.03 12.60
C GLY A 257 -14.07 5.47 12.44
N SER A 258 -14.45 5.88 11.22
CA SER A 258 -14.99 7.22 10.93
C SER A 258 -16.53 7.31 10.90
N ASP A 259 -17.23 6.21 11.24
CA ASP A 259 -18.70 6.24 11.32
C ASP A 259 -19.15 6.98 12.58
N GLY A 260 -19.65 8.21 12.37
CA GLY A 260 -20.42 8.99 13.35
C GLY A 260 -19.76 9.32 14.70
N SER A 261 -18.54 8.84 14.92
CA SER A 261 -17.85 8.93 16.20
C SER A 261 -17.58 10.40 16.53
N LYS A 262 -17.69 10.75 17.81
CA LYS A 262 -17.40 12.12 18.27
C LYS A 262 -15.99 12.55 17.87
N ASN A 263 -15.04 11.60 17.84
CA ASN A 263 -13.65 11.83 17.46
C ASN A 263 -13.52 12.28 15.99
N TYR A 264 -14.27 11.70 15.07
CA TYR A 264 -14.23 12.12 13.66
C TYR A 264 -14.63 13.60 13.51
N ARG A 265 -15.78 13.98 14.07
CA ARG A 265 -16.29 15.35 13.99
C ARG A 265 -15.33 16.34 14.63
N ASP A 266 -14.80 16.01 15.80
CA ASP A 266 -13.81 16.84 16.52
C ASP A 266 -12.49 17.01 15.73
N ILE A 267 -12.08 16.02 14.94
CA ILE A 267 -10.91 16.15 14.04
C ILE A 267 -11.21 17.13 12.90
N MET A 268 -12.33 16.96 12.22
CA MET A 268 -12.68 17.79 11.06
C MET A 268 -12.99 19.23 11.47
N GLU A 269 -13.74 19.44 12.55
CA GLU A 269 -14.00 20.79 13.10
C GLU A 269 -12.70 21.51 13.50
N TRP A 270 -11.74 20.79 14.08
CA TRP A 270 -10.44 21.39 14.39
C TRP A 270 -9.68 21.79 13.11
N LEU A 271 -9.76 21.00 12.05
CA LEU A 271 -9.13 21.30 10.76
C LEU A 271 -9.81 22.50 10.06
N ASP A 272 -11.14 22.63 10.15
CA ASP A 272 -11.91 23.75 9.59
C ASP A 272 -11.45 25.10 10.14
N ASP A 273 -11.01 25.14 11.40
CA ASP A 273 -10.49 26.35 12.06
C ASP A 273 -9.06 26.75 11.64
N GLN A 274 -8.39 25.96 10.80
CA GLN A 274 -7.01 26.21 10.38
C GLN A 274 -6.91 26.89 9.02
N ALA A 275 -5.85 27.67 8.82
CA ALA A 275 -5.58 28.30 7.53
C ALA A 275 -5.25 27.23 6.45
N PRO A 276 -5.58 27.49 5.17
CA PRO A 276 -5.22 26.58 4.09
C PRO A 276 -3.72 26.24 4.04
N SER A 277 -3.41 24.98 3.80
CA SER A 277 -2.04 24.44 3.71
C SER A 277 -1.12 24.80 4.90
N SER A 278 -1.68 24.94 6.10
CA SER A 278 -0.93 25.34 7.31
C SER A 278 -0.66 24.20 8.30
N VAL A 279 -1.30 23.05 8.13
CA VAL A 279 -1.20 21.89 9.04
C VAL A 279 -0.28 20.83 8.46
N LEU A 280 0.69 20.37 9.24
CA LEU A 280 1.44 19.14 9.00
C LEU A 280 0.65 17.95 9.55
N PHE A 281 0.29 17.00 8.70
CA PHE A 281 -0.26 15.73 9.15
C PHE A 281 0.86 14.71 9.36
N LEU A 282 0.82 13.95 10.45
CA LEU A 282 1.77 12.87 10.74
C LEU A 282 1.00 11.57 10.93
N CYS A 283 1.28 10.57 10.09
CA CYS A 283 0.70 9.24 10.19
C CYS A 283 1.64 8.19 9.59
N PHE A 284 1.92 7.15 10.37
CA PHE A 284 2.95 6.15 10.04
C PHE A 284 2.36 4.77 9.72
N GLY A 285 1.17 4.77 9.12
CA GLY A 285 0.51 3.57 8.64
C GLY A 285 -0.18 2.76 9.75
N SER A 286 -0.57 1.53 9.40
CA SER A 286 -1.52 0.72 10.20
C SER A 286 -0.88 -0.33 11.11
N ARG A 287 0.44 -0.57 10.97
CA ARG A 287 1.10 -1.77 11.55
C ARG A 287 2.22 -1.48 12.54
N ARG A 288 2.95 -0.37 12.37
CA ARG A 288 4.11 -0.03 13.20
C ARG A 288 3.84 1.30 13.90
N SER A 289 4.49 1.48 15.04
CA SER A 289 4.53 2.75 15.74
C SER A 289 5.88 2.88 16.44
N PHE A 290 6.30 4.12 16.65
CA PHE A 290 7.56 4.49 17.29
C PHE A 290 7.53 4.21 18.80
N ARG A 291 8.70 3.95 19.40
CA ARG A 291 8.82 3.82 20.87
C ARG A 291 8.85 5.19 21.55
N SER A 292 8.77 5.18 22.88
CA SER A 292 8.68 6.41 23.69
C SER A 292 9.82 7.38 23.42
N GLU A 293 11.03 6.87 23.21
CA GLU A 293 12.23 7.65 22.92
C GLU A 293 12.07 8.45 21.63
N GLN A 294 11.66 7.80 20.54
CA GLN A 294 11.44 8.47 19.25
C GLN A 294 10.20 9.39 19.28
N VAL A 295 9.15 9.00 20.02
CA VAL A 295 7.95 9.85 20.25
C VAL A 295 8.34 11.17 20.95
N LYS A 296 9.28 11.14 21.90
CA LYS A 296 9.77 12.36 22.57
C LYS A 296 10.52 13.28 21.62
N GLU A 297 11.34 12.75 20.72
CA GLU A 297 12.04 13.55 19.69
C GLU A 297 11.05 14.17 18.69
N ILE A 298 10.03 13.41 18.26
CA ILE A 298 8.95 13.93 17.40
C ILE A 298 8.20 15.06 18.11
N ALA A 299 7.79 14.84 19.36
CA ALA A 299 7.10 15.86 20.16
C ALA A 299 7.96 17.13 20.33
N SER A 300 9.25 16.97 20.64
CA SER A 300 10.20 18.08 20.74
C SER A 300 10.30 18.86 19.42
N ALA A 301 10.42 18.17 18.28
CA ALA A 301 10.48 18.79 16.97
C ALA A 301 9.20 19.56 16.62
N LEU A 302 8.03 18.96 16.87
CA LEU A 302 6.73 19.60 16.63
C LEU A 302 6.57 20.87 17.45
N GLU A 303 6.83 20.80 18.76
CA GLU A 303 6.75 21.95 19.67
C GLU A 303 7.70 23.07 19.25
N ARG A 304 8.96 22.74 18.95
CA ARG A 304 9.99 23.71 18.56
C ARG A 304 9.78 24.30 17.17
N SER A 305 9.17 23.55 16.25
CA SER A 305 8.89 24.02 14.89
C SER A 305 7.85 25.13 14.87
N GLY A 306 6.91 25.14 15.83
CA GLY A 306 5.80 26.09 15.88
C GLY A 306 4.76 25.94 14.75
N HIS A 307 4.93 24.99 13.84
CA HIS A 307 3.93 24.68 12.82
C HIS A 307 2.71 24.00 13.42
N ARG A 308 1.55 24.20 12.77
CA ARG A 308 0.36 23.47 13.18
C ARG A 308 0.49 22.02 12.80
N PHE A 309 0.01 21.11 13.65
CA PHE A 309 0.13 19.68 13.37
C PHE A 309 -1.09 18.87 13.80
N LEU A 310 -1.37 17.82 13.04
CA LEU A 310 -2.29 16.76 13.42
C LEU A 310 -1.51 15.44 13.42
N TRP A 311 -1.36 14.82 14.58
CA TRP A 311 -0.51 13.64 14.73
C TRP A 311 -1.31 12.41 15.13
N SER A 312 -1.38 11.44 14.22
CA SER A 312 -1.84 10.07 14.52
C SER A 312 -0.76 9.31 15.28
N LEU A 313 -1.00 9.09 16.57
CA LEU A 313 -0.08 8.40 17.47
C LEU A 313 -0.75 7.13 18.03
N LEU A 314 -0.21 5.98 17.63
CA LEU A 314 -0.68 4.67 18.08
C LEU A 314 0.32 4.05 19.06
N LYS A 315 -0.19 3.28 20.01
CA LYS A 315 0.62 2.51 20.96
C LYS A 315 1.25 1.31 20.24
N PRO A 316 2.59 1.15 20.29
CA PRO A 316 3.24 -0.01 19.70
C PRO A 316 2.80 -1.30 20.41
N SER A 317 2.80 -2.41 19.67
CA SER A 317 2.49 -3.72 20.23
C SER A 317 3.60 -4.19 21.19
N PRO A 318 3.28 -4.95 22.24
CA PRO A 318 4.28 -5.55 23.11
C PRO A 318 5.26 -6.42 22.32
N SER A 319 6.56 -6.34 22.64
CA SER A 319 7.61 -7.13 21.98
C SER A 319 7.26 -8.61 21.90
N GLY A 320 7.47 -9.23 20.73
CA GLY A 320 7.17 -10.63 20.48
C GLY A 320 5.71 -10.98 20.24
N GLN A 321 4.77 -10.04 20.36
CA GLN A 321 3.36 -10.25 19.99
C GLN A 321 3.04 -9.61 18.64
N LEU A 322 2.49 -10.41 17.72
CA LEU A 322 2.00 -9.93 16.43
C LEU A 322 0.60 -9.28 16.55
N LYS A 323 0.40 -8.46 17.59
CA LYS A 323 -0.80 -7.62 17.72
C LYS A 323 -0.62 -6.36 16.90
N SER A 324 -1.72 -5.69 16.58
CA SER A 324 -1.65 -4.38 15.91
C SER A 324 -1.54 -3.25 16.91
N PRO A 325 -1.01 -2.09 16.49
CA PRO A 325 -1.04 -0.89 17.29
C PRO A 325 -2.47 -0.55 17.71
N SER A 326 -2.61 0.08 18.87
CA SER A 326 -3.90 0.47 19.46
C SER A 326 -3.87 1.92 19.90
N ASP A 327 -5.02 2.52 20.19
CA ASP A 327 -5.05 3.86 20.75
C ASP A 327 -4.43 3.87 22.16
N TYR A 328 -3.76 4.96 22.52
CA TYR A 328 -3.33 5.18 23.91
C TYR A 328 -4.55 5.52 24.78
N GLU A 329 -4.69 4.86 25.92
CA GLU A 329 -5.69 5.25 26.94
C GLU A 329 -5.33 6.60 27.58
N ASN A 330 -4.03 6.83 27.79
CA ASN A 330 -3.49 8.09 28.30
C ASN A 330 -2.22 8.49 27.54
N LEU A 331 -2.32 9.54 26.73
CA LEU A 331 -1.19 10.07 25.96
C LEU A 331 -0.06 10.65 26.84
N GLN A 332 -0.34 11.02 28.10
CA GLN A 332 0.67 11.52 29.03
C GLN A 332 1.70 10.45 29.42
N GLU A 333 1.42 9.17 29.17
CA GLU A 333 2.37 8.07 29.44
C GLU A 333 3.55 8.06 28.47
N VAL A 334 3.40 8.66 27.29
CA VAL A 334 4.40 8.59 26.21
C VAL A 334 4.92 9.96 25.77
N LEU A 335 4.09 10.99 25.88
CA LEU A 335 4.46 12.36 25.50
C LEU A 335 5.27 13.06 26.61
N PRO A 336 6.13 14.03 26.26
CA PRO A 336 6.80 14.87 27.26
C PRO A 336 5.80 15.56 28.19
N GLU A 337 6.18 15.73 29.46
CA GLU A 337 5.33 16.39 30.46
C GLU A 337 4.87 17.77 29.98
N GLY A 338 3.56 18.03 30.06
CA GLY A 338 2.94 19.29 29.65
C GLY A 338 2.89 19.55 28.14
N PHE A 339 3.32 18.62 27.28
CA PHE A 339 3.33 18.79 25.82
C PHE A 339 1.95 19.15 25.25
N LEU A 340 0.90 18.43 25.67
CA LEU A 340 -0.47 18.66 25.20
C LEU A 340 -0.95 20.08 25.55
N ASP A 341 -0.65 20.57 26.76
CA ASP A 341 -1.04 21.91 27.19
C ASP A 341 -0.27 23.00 26.44
N ARG A 342 1.04 22.82 26.26
CA ARG A 342 1.89 23.79 25.53
C ARG A 342 1.53 23.87 24.04
N THR A 343 1.08 22.76 23.45
CA THR A 343 0.74 22.68 22.02
C THR A 343 -0.74 22.81 21.70
N ALA A 344 -1.63 22.94 22.71
CA ALA A 344 -3.08 22.95 22.53
C ALA A 344 -3.63 23.97 21.51
N LYS A 345 -2.90 25.06 21.24
CA LYS A 345 -3.29 26.09 20.25
C LYS A 345 -2.80 25.81 18.84
N ILE A 346 -1.83 24.93 18.67
CA ILE A 346 -1.17 24.68 17.38
C ILE A 346 -1.30 23.24 16.92
N GLY A 347 -1.56 22.28 17.81
CA GLY A 347 -1.61 20.88 17.41
C GLY A 347 -2.61 20.03 18.15
N LYS A 348 -2.93 18.90 17.54
CA LYS A 348 -3.83 17.87 18.06
C LYS A 348 -3.19 16.50 17.88
N VAL A 349 -3.21 15.69 18.94
CA VAL A 349 -2.76 14.28 18.90
C VAL A 349 -3.99 13.40 18.94
N ILE A 350 -4.07 12.45 18.02
CA ILE A 350 -5.20 11.55 17.82
C ILE A 350 -4.73 10.10 17.76
N GLY A 351 -5.64 9.15 17.96
CA GLY A 351 -5.40 7.74 17.73
C GLY A 351 -5.43 7.40 16.23
N TRP A 352 -6.35 6.51 15.84
CA TRP A 352 -6.61 6.20 14.44
C TRP A 352 -7.10 7.43 13.64
N ALA A 353 -6.48 7.68 12.49
CA ALA A 353 -6.81 8.81 11.62
C ALA A 353 -7.76 8.43 10.46
N PRO A 354 -8.80 9.23 10.18
CA PRO A 354 -9.52 9.20 8.90
C PRO A 354 -8.64 9.82 7.80
N GLN A 355 -7.57 9.11 7.43
CA GLN A 355 -6.44 9.65 6.66
C GLN A 355 -6.87 10.27 5.32
N VAL A 356 -7.77 9.63 4.59
CA VAL A 356 -8.26 10.14 3.29
C VAL A 356 -8.93 11.50 3.47
N ASP A 357 -9.84 11.61 4.44
CA ASP A 357 -10.58 12.86 4.72
C ASP A 357 -9.63 13.97 5.23
N ILE A 358 -8.62 13.60 6.02
CA ILE A 358 -7.60 14.55 6.49
C ILE A 358 -6.76 15.06 5.32
N LEU A 359 -6.25 14.17 4.45
CA LEU A 359 -5.42 14.56 3.31
C LEU A 359 -6.21 15.39 2.28
N ALA A 360 -7.50 15.13 2.13
CA ALA A 360 -8.40 15.92 1.29
C ALA A 360 -8.66 17.34 1.84
N HIS A 361 -8.47 17.54 3.14
CA HIS A 361 -8.81 18.79 3.79
C HIS A 361 -7.86 19.93 3.40
N GLN A 362 -8.43 21.07 3.00
CA GLN A 362 -7.68 22.25 2.53
C GLN A 362 -6.61 22.78 3.49
N ALA A 363 -6.77 22.56 4.80
CA ALA A 363 -5.82 22.98 5.83
C ALA A 363 -4.51 22.19 5.80
N VAL A 364 -4.52 20.95 5.29
CA VAL A 364 -3.33 20.11 5.27
C VAL A 364 -2.36 20.62 4.21
N GLY A 365 -1.16 20.94 4.67
CA GLY A 365 -0.07 21.49 3.87
C GLY A 365 1.10 20.53 3.68
N GLY A 366 1.21 19.47 4.46
CA GLY A 366 2.29 18.50 4.32
C GLY A 366 1.97 17.22 5.08
N PHE A 367 2.63 16.14 4.70
CA PHE A 367 2.39 14.82 5.27
C PHE A 367 3.71 14.13 5.66
N ALA A 368 4.00 14.01 6.95
CA ALA A 368 5.06 13.12 7.42
C ALA A 368 4.53 11.67 7.42
N SER A 369 5.12 10.84 6.57
CA SER A 369 4.56 9.53 6.22
C SER A 369 5.59 8.43 6.28
N HIS A 370 5.13 7.23 6.65
CA HIS A 370 5.87 5.98 6.48
C HIS A 370 6.09 5.54 5.03
N CYS A 371 5.64 6.30 4.02
CA CYS A 371 5.85 5.98 2.60
C CYS A 371 5.26 4.65 2.12
N GLY A 372 4.25 4.10 2.80
CA GLY A 372 3.45 3.01 2.22
C GLY A 372 2.78 3.48 0.94
N TRP A 373 2.76 2.64 -0.10
CA TRP A 373 2.38 3.07 -1.45
C TRP A 373 0.97 3.67 -1.54
N ASN A 374 -0.03 3.08 -0.86
CA ASN A 374 -1.37 3.66 -0.80
C ASN A 374 -1.38 5.08 -0.19
N SER A 375 -0.60 5.32 0.87
CA SER A 375 -0.48 6.65 1.48
C SER A 375 0.23 7.65 0.57
N ILE A 376 1.18 7.18 -0.25
CA ILE A 376 1.78 8.01 -1.31
C ILE A 376 0.73 8.39 -2.35
N LEU A 377 -0.04 7.42 -2.85
CA LEU A 377 -1.07 7.69 -3.84
C LEU A 377 -2.17 8.62 -3.31
N GLU A 378 -2.60 8.46 -2.06
CA GLU A 378 -3.54 9.38 -1.41
C GLU A 378 -2.96 10.80 -1.34
N SER A 379 -1.70 10.94 -0.93
CA SER A 379 -1.03 12.24 -0.87
C SER A 379 -0.88 12.89 -2.24
N VAL A 380 -0.50 12.11 -3.26
CA VAL A 380 -0.39 12.57 -4.64
C VAL A 380 -1.76 12.98 -5.18
N TRP A 381 -2.79 12.19 -4.91
CA TRP A 381 -4.16 12.46 -5.32
C TRP A 381 -4.66 13.80 -4.77
N PHE A 382 -4.46 14.05 -3.47
CA PHE A 382 -4.90 15.29 -2.82
C PHE A 382 -3.90 16.46 -2.93
N GLY A 383 -2.78 16.28 -3.63
CA GLY A 383 -1.84 17.37 -3.88
C GLY A 383 -1.03 17.79 -2.64
N VAL A 384 -0.81 16.87 -1.69
CA VAL A 384 -0.09 17.09 -0.44
C VAL A 384 1.35 16.56 -0.55
N PRO A 385 2.40 17.36 -0.30
CA PRO A 385 3.78 16.89 -0.35
C PRO A 385 4.11 15.99 0.86
N ILE A 386 5.09 15.08 0.69
CA ILE A 386 5.48 14.11 1.72
C ILE A 386 6.85 14.44 2.33
N ALA A 387 6.95 14.35 3.66
CA ALA A 387 8.21 14.22 4.39
C ALA A 387 8.43 12.73 4.69
N THR A 388 9.45 12.12 4.07
CA THR A 388 9.59 10.66 3.99
C THR A 388 10.27 10.08 5.22
N TRP A 389 9.56 9.19 5.92
CA TRP A 389 10.06 8.50 7.10
C TRP A 389 9.63 7.02 7.10
N PRO A 390 10.20 6.21 6.19
CA PRO A 390 9.85 4.79 6.03
C PRO A 390 10.10 3.98 7.28
N LEU A 391 9.37 2.87 7.46
CA LEU A 391 9.47 2.00 8.63
C LEU A 391 9.72 0.52 8.28
N TYR A 392 9.11 -0.02 7.22
CA TYR A 392 9.18 -1.46 6.89
C TYR A 392 8.80 -1.74 5.43
N ALA A 393 8.81 -3.03 5.03
CA ALA A 393 8.48 -3.48 3.67
C ALA A 393 9.32 -2.73 2.61
N GLU A 394 8.70 -2.21 1.56
CA GLU A 394 9.35 -1.47 0.48
C GLU A 394 9.43 0.04 0.72
N GLN A 395 9.07 0.51 1.91
CA GLN A 395 8.90 1.95 2.16
C GLN A 395 10.19 2.76 1.97
N GLN A 396 11.36 2.17 2.24
CA GLN A 396 12.66 2.81 2.02
C GLN A 396 12.91 3.05 0.52
N PHE A 397 12.55 2.08 -0.30
CA PHE A 397 12.56 2.22 -1.76
C PHE A 397 11.61 3.35 -2.18
N ASN A 398 10.39 3.37 -1.66
CA ASN A 398 9.40 4.39 -1.97
C ASN A 398 9.84 5.79 -1.53
N ALA A 399 10.52 5.90 -0.38
CA ALA A 399 11.07 7.15 0.13
C ALA A 399 12.15 7.69 -0.81
N PHE A 400 13.09 6.85 -1.23
CA PHE A 400 14.08 7.20 -2.25
C PHE A 400 13.39 7.64 -3.56
N TYR A 401 12.40 6.88 -4.02
CA TYR A 401 11.68 7.18 -5.25
C TYR A 401 10.98 8.55 -5.18
N MET A 402 10.29 8.85 -4.08
CA MET A 402 9.60 10.13 -3.88
C MET A 402 10.55 11.34 -3.82
N VAL A 403 11.71 11.20 -3.18
CA VAL A 403 12.65 12.31 -2.98
C VAL A 403 13.57 12.48 -4.19
N ILE A 404 14.17 11.40 -4.69
CA ILE A 404 15.25 11.44 -5.69
C ILE A 404 14.72 11.32 -7.12
N GLU A 405 13.83 10.37 -7.39
CA GLU A 405 13.33 10.12 -8.76
C GLU A 405 12.23 11.11 -9.15
N LEU A 406 11.24 11.30 -8.28
CA LEU A 406 10.07 12.13 -8.58
C LEU A 406 10.24 13.59 -8.13
N GLY A 407 11.03 13.83 -7.08
CA GLY A 407 11.16 15.15 -6.46
C GLY A 407 9.81 15.70 -5.98
N LEU A 408 9.00 14.82 -5.36
CA LEU A 408 7.66 15.09 -4.81
C LEU A 408 7.63 15.08 -3.28
N GLY A 409 8.79 14.90 -2.63
CA GLY A 409 8.90 14.89 -1.18
C GLY A 409 10.29 15.29 -0.69
N VAL A 410 10.41 15.42 0.63
CA VAL A 410 11.66 15.74 1.34
C VAL A 410 12.02 14.61 2.29
N GLU A 411 13.31 14.41 2.54
CA GLU A 411 13.77 13.39 3.47
C GLU A 411 13.62 13.83 4.93
N ILE A 412 13.04 12.96 5.77
CA ILE A 412 13.36 12.91 7.20
C ILE A 412 14.49 11.91 7.42
N LYS A 413 14.29 10.66 6.98
CA LYS A 413 15.30 9.60 7.03
C LYS A 413 14.97 8.45 6.06
N MET A 414 15.45 8.48 4.82
CA MET A 414 15.04 7.55 3.74
C MET A 414 15.47 6.09 3.96
N ASP A 415 16.56 5.85 4.68
CA ASP A 415 17.09 4.53 5.04
C ASP A 415 16.62 4.06 6.42
N TYR A 416 15.65 4.75 7.03
CA TYR A 416 15.09 4.32 8.32
C TYR A 416 14.36 2.99 8.16
N THR A 417 14.62 2.05 9.05
CA THR A 417 13.93 0.76 9.07
C THR A 417 13.71 0.31 10.50
N MET A 418 12.59 -0.37 10.74
CA MET A 418 12.28 -1.05 11.98
C MET A 418 12.35 -2.55 11.73
N ASN A 419 13.25 -3.23 12.44
CA ASN A 419 13.32 -4.68 12.39
C ASN A 419 12.00 -5.30 12.87
N PHE A 420 11.76 -6.58 12.55
CA PHE A 420 10.48 -7.20 12.86
C PHE A 420 10.15 -7.21 14.36
N GLN A 421 11.16 -7.34 15.22
CA GLN A 421 11.05 -7.39 16.67
C GLN A 421 10.85 -6.01 17.31
N GLY A 422 11.18 -4.94 16.57
CA GLY A 422 11.16 -3.56 16.99
C GLY A 422 12.30 -3.16 17.93
N ASP A 423 13.28 -4.05 18.20
CA ASP A 423 14.20 -3.90 19.31
C ASP A 423 15.39 -2.95 19.07
N ASP A 424 15.75 -2.72 17.80
CA ASP A 424 16.89 -1.88 17.39
C ASP A 424 16.42 -0.61 16.66
N GLU A 425 15.62 0.21 17.34
CA GLU A 425 15.13 1.48 16.78
C GLU A 425 16.24 2.54 16.80
N ILE A 426 16.67 3.01 15.62
CA ILE A 426 17.58 4.15 15.50
C ILE A 426 16.78 5.42 15.79
N ILE A 427 17.23 6.24 16.74
CA ILE A 427 16.55 7.49 17.06
C ILE A 427 16.97 8.60 16.07
N VAL A 428 15.98 9.14 15.35
CA VAL A 428 16.11 10.40 14.60
C VAL A 428 15.86 11.54 15.57
N ASN A 429 16.84 12.43 15.71
CA ASN A 429 16.78 13.54 16.64
C ASN A 429 15.79 14.63 16.19
N ALA A 430 15.35 15.46 17.14
CA ALA A 430 14.39 16.52 16.91
C ALA A 430 14.87 17.58 15.91
N ASP A 431 16.17 17.82 15.78
CA ASP A 431 16.71 18.82 14.86
C ASP A 431 16.57 18.39 13.40
N ASP A 432 16.84 17.12 13.09
CA ASP A 432 16.67 16.54 11.76
C ASP A 432 15.18 16.52 11.36
N ILE A 433 14.29 16.13 12.29
CA ILE A 433 12.83 16.17 12.07
C ILE A 433 12.38 17.61 11.82
N MET A 434 12.78 18.56 12.66
CA MET A 434 12.40 19.96 12.54
C MET A 434 12.88 20.56 11.21
N LYS A 435 14.08 20.20 10.75
CA LYS A 435 14.61 20.64 9.45
C LYS A 435 13.71 20.18 8.30
N ALA A 436 13.28 18.92 8.29
CA ALA A 436 12.36 18.40 7.28
C ALA A 436 10.98 19.07 7.36
N ILE A 437 10.44 19.29 8.56
CA ILE A 437 9.19 20.02 8.79
C ILE A 437 9.28 21.43 8.19
N LYS A 438 10.34 22.17 8.50
CA LYS A 438 10.53 23.52 7.98
C LYS A 438 10.65 23.52 6.46
N HIS A 439 11.40 22.57 5.90
CA HIS A 439 11.59 22.44 4.46
C HIS A 439 10.26 22.24 3.73
N ILE A 440 9.46 21.26 4.18
CA ILE A 440 8.18 20.95 3.53
C ILE A 440 7.13 22.05 3.77
N MET A 441 7.13 22.67 4.95
CA MET A 441 6.11 23.64 5.33
C MET A 441 6.39 25.05 4.78
N GLU A 442 7.63 25.50 4.72
CA GLU A 442 8.00 26.89 4.41
C GLU A 442 8.77 27.08 3.10
N GLU A 443 9.71 26.19 2.81
CA GLU A 443 10.80 26.47 1.86
C GLU A 443 10.47 26.00 0.44
N ASP A 444 9.78 24.86 0.29
CA ASP A 444 9.70 24.19 -1.02
C ASP A 444 8.41 24.46 -1.82
N LYS A 445 8.37 25.65 -2.43
CA LYS A 445 7.29 26.03 -3.35
C LYS A 445 7.26 25.18 -4.62
N GLU A 446 8.40 24.65 -5.05
CA GLU A 446 8.49 23.87 -6.28
C GLU A 446 7.96 22.45 -6.09
N ILE A 447 8.30 21.75 -4.98
CA ILE A 447 7.69 20.47 -4.63
C ILE A 447 6.18 20.63 -4.54
N ARG A 448 5.67 21.64 -3.83
CA ARG A 448 4.22 21.89 -3.73
C ARG A 448 3.57 22.08 -5.09
N LYS A 449 4.21 22.82 -5.99
CA LYS A 449 3.72 23.02 -7.37
C LYS A 449 3.72 21.71 -8.16
N LYS A 450 4.78 20.91 -8.07
CA LYS A 450 4.89 19.60 -8.74
C LYS A 450 3.82 18.63 -8.24
N VAL A 451 3.63 18.54 -6.92
CA VAL A 451 2.65 17.64 -6.32
C VAL A 451 1.22 18.05 -6.69
N LYS A 452 0.90 19.36 -6.71
CA LYS A 452 -0.40 19.85 -7.20
C LYS A 452 -0.64 19.56 -8.68
N GLU A 453 0.39 19.70 -9.51
CA GLU A 453 0.26 19.32 -10.93
C GLU A 453 0.08 17.81 -11.09
N MET A 454 0.80 17.00 -10.29
CA MET A 454 0.66 15.55 -10.30
C MET A 454 -0.73 15.11 -9.84
N SER A 455 -1.30 15.74 -8.82
CA SER A 455 -2.71 15.57 -8.40
C SER A 455 -3.67 15.77 -9.58
N ARG A 456 -3.55 16.89 -10.29
CA ARG A 456 -4.38 17.21 -11.47
C ARG A 456 -4.17 16.23 -12.65
N ILE A 457 -3.00 15.63 -12.78
CA ILE A 457 -2.71 14.59 -13.78
C ILE A 457 -3.35 13.27 -13.34
N SER A 458 -3.25 12.95 -12.05
CA SER A 458 -3.77 11.72 -11.47
C SER A 458 -5.29 11.61 -11.63
N GLU A 459 -6.04 12.70 -11.52
CA GLU A 459 -7.48 12.72 -11.82
C GLU A 459 -7.77 12.44 -13.29
N LYS A 460 -7.02 13.07 -14.20
CA LYS A 460 -7.22 12.96 -15.65
C LYS A 460 -6.93 11.57 -16.18
N THR A 461 -6.01 10.83 -15.55
CA THR A 461 -5.65 9.48 -16.02
C THR A 461 -6.78 8.45 -15.84
N LEU A 462 -7.68 8.69 -14.87
CA LEU A 462 -8.85 7.86 -14.60
C LEU A 462 -10.05 8.21 -15.49
N MET A 463 -10.07 9.39 -16.13
CA MET A 463 -11.16 9.82 -17.00
C MET A 463 -11.13 9.11 -18.36
N PRO A 464 -12.25 9.07 -19.11
CA PRO A 464 -12.26 8.54 -20.47
C PRO A 464 -11.16 9.15 -21.35
N GLY A 465 -10.31 8.29 -21.92
CA GLY A 465 -9.14 8.68 -22.71
C GLY A 465 -7.84 8.89 -21.91
N GLY A 466 -7.91 8.85 -20.58
CA GLY A 466 -6.73 8.84 -19.69
C GLY A 466 -5.94 7.54 -19.78
N SER A 467 -4.68 7.56 -19.32
CA SER A 467 -3.74 6.44 -19.49
C SER A 467 -4.17 5.20 -18.71
N SER A 468 -4.56 5.35 -17.44
CA SER A 468 -5.05 4.26 -16.59
C SER A 468 -6.42 3.74 -17.03
N HIS A 469 -7.34 4.63 -17.40
CA HIS A 469 -8.64 4.23 -17.96
C HIS A 469 -8.49 3.38 -19.23
N SER A 470 -7.56 3.77 -20.11
CA SER A 470 -7.27 3.04 -21.35
C SER A 470 -6.54 1.72 -21.08
N SER A 471 -5.60 1.72 -20.14
CA SER A 471 -4.87 0.53 -19.70
C SER A 471 -5.80 -0.52 -19.08
N LEU A 472 -6.74 -0.11 -18.23
CA LEU A 472 -7.79 -0.99 -17.70
C LEU A 472 -8.67 -1.55 -18.81
N GLY A 473 -9.01 -0.74 -19.82
CA GLY A 473 -9.74 -1.21 -20.99
C GLY A 473 -8.99 -2.32 -21.74
N ARG A 474 -7.70 -2.12 -22.03
CA ARG A 474 -6.86 -3.14 -22.68
C ARG A 474 -6.81 -4.43 -21.87
N LEU A 475 -6.62 -4.34 -20.55
CA LEU A 475 -6.66 -5.51 -19.69
C LEU A 475 -7.96 -6.30 -19.84
N ILE A 476 -9.10 -5.60 -19.83
CA ILE A 476 -10.42 -6.24 -19.95
C ILE A 476 -10.57 -6.92 -21.32
N ASP A 477 -10.15 -6.26 -22.39
CA ASP A 477 -10.16 -6.84 -23.73
C ASP A 477 -9.29 -8.11 -23.77
N ASP A 478 -8.06 -8.06 -23.23
CA ASP A 478 -7.17 -9.21 -23.14
C ASP A 478 -7.81 -10.35 -22.31
N ILE A 479 -8.47 -10.05 -21.19
CA ILE A 479 -9.16 -11.06 -20.36
C ILE A 479 -10.28 -11.75 -21.16
N ILE A 480 -11.09 -10.97 -21.89
CA ILE A 480 -12.21 -11.53 -22.66
C ILE A 480 -11.73 -12.31 -23.88
N GLU A 481 -10.67 -11.85 -24.55
CA GLU A 481 -10.07 -12.59 -25.68
C GLU A 481 -9.51 -13.94 -25.21
N ASN A 482 -8.94 -14.03 -24.01
CA ASN A 482 -8.43 -15.30 -23.46
C ASN A 482 -9.53 -16.31 -23.07
N LEU A 483 -10.81 -15.90 -23.02
CA LEU A 483 -11.95 -16.82 -22.84
C LEU A 483 -12.41 -17.48 -24.15
N SER A 484 -12.02 -16.89 -25.29
CA SER A 484 -12.47 -17.29 -26.63
C SER A 484 -11.54 -18.34 -27.21
#